data_AF-A0A376KGV7-F1
#
_entry.id   AF-A0A376KGV7-F1
#
_cell.length_a   1.000
_cell.length_b   1.000
_cell.length_c   1.000
_cell.angle_alpha   90.00
_cell.angle_beta   90.00
_cell.angle_gamma   90.00
#
_symmetry.space_group_name_H-M   'P 1'
#
loop_
_entity.id
_entity.type
_entity.pdbx_description
1 polymer ?
#
loop_
_entity_poly.entity_id
_entity_poly.type
_entity_poly.pdbx_seq_one_letter_code
_entity_poly.pdbx_strand_id
1 'polypeptide(L)' 'MIKDAIFSPCGQYRYSLSRVWDESKPYALFIGLNPSYADAEKDDRTLSRCISFAKSWG' A
#
# COMPACT_ATOMS: atom_id res chain seq x y z
N MET A 1 6.87 10.41 1.10
CA MET A 1 6.25 9.12 1.46
C MET A 1 7.06 8.04 0.80
N ILE A 2 7.59 7.09 1.57
CA ILE A 2 8.33 5.95 1.03
C ILE A 2 7.29 5.01 0.41
N LYS A 3 7.57 4.57 -0.82
CA LYS A 3 6.71 3.65 -1.57
C LYS A 3 7.50 2.40 -1.89
N ASP A 4 6.89 1.24 -1.67
CA ASP A 4 7.46 -0.05 -2.05
C ASP A 4 6.37 -1.02 -2.47
N ALA A 5 6.72 -1.98 -3.32
CA ALA A 5 5.83 -3.04 -3.78
C ALA A 5 6.64 -4.30 -4.14
N ILE A 6 6.21 -5.44 -3.62
CA ILE A 6 6.82 -6.73 -3.92
C ILE A 6 5.91 -7.48 -4.90
N PHE A 7 6.49 -7.89 -6.02
CA PHE A 7 5.81 -8.68 -7.05
C PHE A 7 6.40 -10.09 -7.16
N SER A 8 5.62 -11.00 -7.72
CA SER A 8 6.10 -12.31 -8.15
C SER A 8 7.19 -12.17 -9.23
N PRO A 9 8.04 -13.18 -9.45
CA PRO A 9 9.07 -13.14 -10.49
C PRO A 9 8.52 -12.90 -11.91
N CYS A 10 7.27 -13.28 -12.17
CA CYS A 10 6.60 -13.02 -13.45
C CYS A 10 5.94 -11.63 -13.56
N GLY A 11 5.98 -10.83 -12.50
CA GLY A 11 5.38 -9.48 -12.44
C GLY A 11 3.84 -9.44 -12.38
N GLN A 12 3.17 -10.60 -12.43
CA GLN A 12 1.70 -10.67 -12.53
C GLN A 12 0.98 -10.55 -11.19
N TYR A 13 1.64 -10.93 -10.09
CA TYR A 13 1.03 -10.96 -8.77
C TYR A 13 1.76 -10.02 -7.83
N ARG A 14 1.03 -9.09 -7.21
CA ARG A 14 1.57 -8.20 -6.18
C ARG A 14 1.35 -8.83 -4.80
N TYR A 15 2.43 -9.20 -4.12
CA TYR A 15 2.38 -9.80 -2.79
C TYR A 15 2.20 -8.75 -1.69
N SER A 16 2.82 -7.59 -1.85
CA SER A 16 2.69 -6.50 -0.89
C SER A 16 2.81 -5.13 -1.55
N LEU A 17 2.24 -4.14 -0.88
CA LEU A 17 2.27 -2.74 -1.26
C LEU A 17 2.36 -1.93 0.03
N SER A 18 3.37 -1.07 0.16
CA SER A 18 3.59 -0.29 1.37
C SER A 18 3.68 1.21 1.07
N ARG A 19 3.20 2.01 2.03
CA ARG A 19 3.22 3.47 2.00
C ARG A 19 3.56 3.98 3.39
N VAL A 20 4.71 4.63 3.53
CA VAL A 20 5.18 5.18 4.81
C VAL A 20 5.20 6.70 4.72
N TRP A 21 4.32 7.37 5.45
CA TRP A 21 4.29 8.83 5.55
C TRP A 21 5.06 9.36 6.76
N ASP A 22 5.29 8.51 7.76
CA ASP A 22 6.04 8.80 8.98
C ASP A 22 6.65 7.49 9.49
N GLU A 23 7.98 7.39 9.53
CA GLU A 23 8.71 6.18 9.96
C GLU A 23 8.71 5.98 11.48
N SER A 24 8.28 6.99 12.25
CA SER A 24 8.20 6.90 13.72
C SER A 24 6.92 6.24 14.23
N LYS A 25 5.96 5.94 13.33
CA LYS A 25 4.63 5.43 13.64
C LYS A 25 4.52 3.92 13.41
N PRO A 26 3.60 3.22 14.12
CA PRO A 26 3.34 1.81 13.85
C PRO A 26 2.66 1.61 12.49
N TYR A 27 2.74 0.39 11.95
CA TYR A 27 2.08 0.04 10.69
C TYR A 27 0.62 -0.35 10.89
N ALA A 28 -0.23 0.09 9.96
CA ALA A 28 -1.58 -0.45 9.77
C ALA A 28 -1.58 -1.44 8.59
N LEU A 29 -2.00 -2.68 8.83
CA LEU A 29 -2.11 -3.71 7.79
C LEU A 29 -3.55 -3.81 7.28
N PHE A 30 -3.72 -3.70 5.96
CA PHE A 30 -4.98 -3.93 5.27
C PHE A 30 -4.86 -5.22 4.44
N ILE A 31 -5.78 -6.16 4.64
CA ILE A 31 -5.91 -7.36 3.81
C ILE A 31 -7.10 -7.14 2.88
N GLY A 32 -6.84 -6.93 1.60
CA GLY A 32 -7.86 -6.63 0.59
C GLY A 32 -7.96 -7.71 -0.49
N LEU A 33 -9.18 -7.97 -0.95
CA LEU A 33 -9.51 -8.85 -2.08
C LEU A 33 -10.01 -8.02 -3.27
N ASN A 34 -9.22 -7.03 -3.70
CA ASN A 34 -9.59 -6.16 -4.82
C ASN A 34 -8.63 -6.35 -6.00
N PRO A 35 -9.11 -6.29 -7.26
CA PRO A 35 -8.25 -6.08 -8.42
C PRO A 35 -7.74 -4.62 -8.40
N SER A 36 -6.83 -4.34 -7.48
CA SER A 36 -6.11 -3.07 -7.35
C SER A 36 -4.85 -3.10 -8.21
N TYR A 37 -4.64 -2.05 -8.99
CA TYR A 37 -3.51 -1.90 -9.92
C TYR A 37 -2.43 -0.94 -9.40
N ALA A 38 -2.47 -0.58 -8.11
CA ALA A 38 -1.40 0.23 -7.49
C ALA A 38 -0.06 -0.54 -7.45
N ASP A 39 1.04 0.16 -7.63
CA ASP A 39 2.39 -0.42 -7.64
C ASP A 39 3.38 0.48 -6.88
N ALA A 40 4.69 0.32 -7.09
CA ALA A 40 5.68 1.15 -6.42
C ALA A 40 5.59 2.65 -6.82
N GLU A 41 5.05 2.96 -8.00
CA GLU A 41 5.00 4.32 -8.55
C GLU A 41 3.60 4.93 -8.46
N LYS A 42 2.57 4.14 -8.80
CA LYS A 42 1.18 4.57 -8.99
C LYS A 42 0.28 4.16 -7.83
N ASP A 43 -0.48 5.13 -7.35
CA ASP A 43 -1.53 4.92 -6.34
C ASP A 43 -2.90 4.77 -7.03
N ASP A 44 -3.83 4.06 -6.39
CA ASP A 44 -5.22 3.94 -6.84
C ASP A 44 -6.21 4.41 -5.74
N ARG A 45 -7.51 4.42 -6.07
CA ARG A 45 -8.55 4.87 -5.13
C ARG A 45 -8.64 4.01 -3.86
N THR A 46 -8.32 2.72 -3.94
CA THR A 46 -8.33 1.83 -2.78
C THR A 46 -7.21 2.22 -1.83
N LEU A 47 -5.99 2.39 -2.37
CA LEU A 47 -4.83 2.76 -1.57
C LEU A 47 -4.99 4.14 -0.94
N SER A 48 -5.52 5.13 -1.68
CA SER A 48 -5.81 6.47 -1.14
C SER A 48 -6.73 6.41 0.08
N ARG A 49 -7.71 5.50 0.08
CA ARG A 49 -8.62 5.32 1.21
C ARG A 49 -7.94 4.62 2.39
N CYS A 50 -7.13 3.58 2.14
CA CYS A 50 -6.32 2.93 3.16
C CYS A 50 -5.33 3.89 3.83
N ILE A 51 -4.63 4.73 3.06
CA ILE A 51 -3.71 5.76 3.59
C ILE A 51 -4.48 6.75 4.48
N SER A 52 -5.67 7.20 4.04
CA SER A 52 -6.50 8.11 4.83
C SER A 52 -6.89 7.51 6.18
N PHE A 53 -7.32 6.24 6.21
CA PHE A 53 -7.61 5.54 7.45
C PHE A 53 -6.38 5.41 8.34
N ALA A 54 -5.26 4.95 7.79
CA ALA A 54 -4.02 4.77 8.55
C ALA A 54 -3.56 6.08 9.21
N LYS A 55 -3.58 7.19 8.46
CA LYS A 55 -3.29 8.54 9.00
C LYS A 55 -4.27 8.98 10.08
N SER A 56 -5.55 8.62 9.96
CA SER A 56 -6.57 8.99 10.95
C SER A 56 -6.43 8.22 12.27
N TRP A 57 -5.80 7.03 12.25
CA TRP A 57 -5.64 6.18 13.42
C TRP A 57 -4.39 6.50 14.25
N GLY A 58 -3.38 7.12 13.64
CA GLY A 58 -2.18 7.61 14.33
C GLY A 58 -0.90 6.88 13.96
#